data_AF-A0A5B2XJ15-F1
#
_entry.id   AF-A0A5B2XJ15-F1
#
_cell.length_a   1.000
_cell.length_b   1.000
_cell.length_c   1.000
_cell.angle_alpha   90.00
_cell.angle_beta   90.00
_cell.angle_gamma   90.00
#
_symmetry.space_group_name_H-M   'P 1'
#
loop_
_entity.id
_entity.type
_entity.pdbx_description
1 polymer ?
#
loop_
_entity_poly.entity_id
_entity_poly.type
_entity_poly.pdbx_seq_one_letter_code
_entity_poly.pdbx_strand_id
1 'polypeptide(L)'
;MAELVFDCVDAVADRYAVVPGFALRLRITETSGERIDAIALRCQIRVEPHRRRYSAQEAERLHDLFGDTDRWADTLKPLQFTMLTAMVPGFTGSVTQELPVPCTYDLEIASTKYFNGLTDGVIPLLLLFSGTVFGTRDGRLNVQQVPWSKEASFGLPVSVWRETVDLHFPNRAWLSVHRETLDALQRFKSSNALTTWDSTLTALLDRIEERQA
;
A
#
# COMPACT_ATOMS: atom_id res chain seq x y z
N MET A 1 -26.32 3.60 22.09
CA MET A 1 -25.91 3.18 20.74
C MET A 1 -24.42 3.35 20.74
N ALA A 2 -23.68 2.26 20.56
CA ALA A 2 -22.23 2.28 20.67
C ALA A 2 -21.61 3.34 19.75
N GLU A 3 -20.69 4.10 20.30
CA GLU A 3 -19.99 5.17 19.60
C GLU A 3 -18.54 4.74 19.43
N LEU A 4 -18.12 4.54 18.17
CA LEU A 4 -16.80 4.01 17.86
C LEU A 4 -15.85 5.10 17.36
N VAL A 5 -14.62 5.10 17.86
CA VAL A 5 -13.49 5.89 17.37
C VAL A 5 -12.44 4.93 16.83
N PHE A 6 -11.87 5.26 15.67
CA PHE A 6 -10.90 4.44 14.97
C PHE A 6 -9.59 5.22 14.79
N ASP A 7 -8.48 4.63 15.22
CA ASP A 7 -7.15 5.23 15.10
C ASP A 7 -6.17 4.19 14.55
N CYS A 8 -5.56 4.46 13.39
CA CYS A 8 -4.45 3.64 12.93
C CYS A 8 -3.18 4.11 13.65
N VAL A 9 -2.62 3.26 14.50
CA VAL A 9 -1.54 3.65 15.43
C VAL A 9 -0.17 3.22 14.97
N ASP A 10 -0.07 2.25 14.07
CA ASP A 10 1.21 1.67 13.65
C ASP A 10 1.09 0.93 12.31
N ALA A 11 2.23 0.71 11.66
CA ALA A 11 2.37 -0.13 10.49
C ALA A 11 3.69 -0.90 10.51
N VAL A 12 3.65 -2.19 10.22
CA VAL A 12 4.83 -3.06 10.23
C VAL A 12 4.88 -3.94 9.00
N ALA A 13 6.07 -4.15 8.43
CA ALA A 13 6.24 -5.10 7.33
C ALA A 13 5.97 -6.53 7.82
N ASP A 14 5.30 -7.34 6.99
CA ASP A 14 5.04 -8.74 7.33
C ASP A 14 6.24 -9.60 6.95
N ARG A 15 7.11 -9.84 7.94
CA ARG A 15 8.40 -10.55 7.76
C ARG A 15 8.28 -12.04 7.52
N TYR A 16 7.12 -12.63 7.85
CA TYR A 16 6.92 -14.08 7.79
C TYR A 16 5.91 -14.47 6.70
N ALA A 17 5.39 -13.51 5.95
CA ALA A 17 4.57 -13.77 4.79
C ALA A 17 5.39 -14.36 3.63
N VAL A 18 4.73 -15.19 2.82
CA VAL A 18 5.28 -15.73 1.56
C VAL A 18 4.98 -14.83 0.36
N VAL A 19 4.26 -13.74 0.58
CA VAL A 19 3.92 -12.71 -0.41
C VAL A 19 4.08 -11.32 0.23
N PRO A 20 4.43 -10.28 -0.56
CA PRO A 20 4.62 -8.93 -0.03
C PRO A 20 3.37 -8.40 0.69
N GLY A 21 3.58 -7.89 1.90
CA GLY A 21 2.53 -7.28 2.70
C GLY A 21 3.07 -6.48 3.88
N PHE A 22 2.20 -5.67 4.46
CA PHE A 22 2.40 -5.03 5.76
C PHE A 22 1.11 -5.12 6.57
N ALA A 23 1.20 -5.00 7.88
CA ALA A 23 0.04 -4.97 8.76
C ALA A 23 -0.15 -3.56 9.33
N LEU A 24 -1.38 -3.06 9.30
CA LEU A 24 -1.78 -1.85 10.01
C LEU A 24 -2.32 -2.23 11.39
N ARG A 25 -1.96 -1.49 12.44
CA ARG A 25 -2.54 -1.66 13.78
C ARG A 25 -3.65 -0.64 13.98
N LEU A 26 -4.88 -1.12 13.99
CA LEU A 26 -6.08 -0.31 14.19
C LEU A 26 -6.53 -0.39 15.63
N ARG A 27 -6.49 0.72 16.36
CA ARG A 27 -7.16 0.86 17.64
C ARG A 27 -8.62 1.23 17.40
N ILE A 28 -9.52 0.50 18.05
CA ILE A 28 -10.95 0.75 18.04
C ILE A 28 -11.36 1.02 19.48
N THR A 29 -12.01 2.17 19.71
CA THR A 29 -12.45 2.59 21.05
C THR A 29 -13.95 2.78 21.04
N GLU A 30 -14.64 2.20 22.01
CA GLU A 30 -16.05 2.42 22.28
C GLU A 30 -16.18 3.46 23.40
N THR A 31 -16.91 4.55 23.15
CA THR A 31 -16.96 5.72 24.07
C THR A 31 -18.32 5.95 24.74
N SER A 32 -19.34 5.16 24.42
CA SER A 32 -20.67 5.28 25.06
C SER A 32 -20.81 4.45 26.34
N GLY A 33 -19.85 3.56 26.63
CA GLY A 33 -19.88 2.63 27.75
C GLY A 33 -20.58 1.30 27.43
N GLU A 34 -20.93 1.07 26.16
CA GLU A 34 -21.52 -0.19 25.70
C GLU A 34 -20.44 -1.25 25.48
N ARG A 35 -20.73 -2.50 25.85
CA ARG A 35 -19.87 -3.63 25.48
C ARG A 35 -20.12 -3.99 24.01
N ILE A 36 -19.04 -4.18 23.27
CA ILE A 36 -19.08 -4.72 21.91
C ILE A 36 -18.91 -6.23 21.99
N ASP A 37 -19.78 -6.98 21.31
CA ASP A 37 -19.68 -8.44 21.24
C ASP A 37 -18.89 -8.88 20.00
N ALA A 38 -19.04 -8.18 18.87
CA ALA A 38 -18.20 -8.33 17.68
C ALA A 38 -18.39 -7.15 16.70
N ILE A 39 -17.45 -6.97 15.78
CA ILE A 39 -17.62 -6.09 14.62
C ILE A 39 -17.26 -6.85 13.34
N ALA A 40 -18.20 -6.94 12.40
CA ALA A 40 -17.89 -7.32 11.03
C ALA A 40 -17.43 -6.07 10.27
N LEU A 41 -16.13 -5.79 10.32
CA LEU A 41 -15.53 -4.56 9.83
C LEU A 41 -15.10 -4.70 8.37
N ARG A 42 -15.38 -3.67 7.60
CA ARG A 42 -14.80 -3.41 6.28
C ARG A 42 -13.97 -2.14 6.35
N CYS A 43 -12.77 -2.17 5.78
CA CYS A 43 -11.87 -1.03 5.72
C CYS A 43 -11.42 -0.81 4.28
N GLN A 44 -11.86 0.28 3.67
CA GLN A 44 -11.35 0.74 2.38
C GLN A 44 -10.16 1.66 2.61
N ILE A 45 -9.03 1.37 1.98
CA ILE A 45 -7.82 2.20 2.08
C ILE A 45 -7.65 2.95 0.77
N ARG A 46 -7.52 4.27 0.88
CA ARG A 46 -7.12 5.16 -0.21
C ARG A 46 -5.77 5.77 0.08
N VAL A 47 -5.04 6.08 -0.97
CA VAL A 47 -3.85 6.93 -0.91
C VAL A 47 -4.27 8.35 -1.28
N GLU A 48 -3.77 9.35 -0.56
CA GLU A 48 -4.05 10.78 -0.80
C GLU A 48 -2.77 11.53 -1.21
N PRO A 49 -2.29 11.40 -2.46
CA PRO A 49 -1.01 11.96 -2.89
C PRO A 49 -0.89 13.48 -2.66
N HIS A 50 -1.99 14.23 -2.78
CA HIS A 50 -2.03 15.68 -2.58
C HIS A 50 -1.80 16.11 -1.11
N ARG A 51 -1.76 15.18 -0.15
CA ARG A 51 -1.51 15.46 1.28
C ARG A 51 -0.05 15.41 1.69
N ARG A 52 0.87 15.19 0.75
CA ARG A 52 2.31 15.34 0.99
C ARG A 52 2.96 16.26 -0.03
N ARG A 53 4.12 16.78 0.35
CA ARG A 53 5.05 17.46 -0.58
C ARG A 53 5.95 16.42 -1.24
N TYR A 54 6.52 16.80 -2.37
CA TYR A 54 7.44 15.97 -3.15
C TYR A 54 8.73 16.74 -3.41
N SER A 55 9.87 16.05 -3.34
CA SER A 55 11.13 16.60 -3.82
C SER A 55 11.16 16.65 -5.36
N ALA A 56 12.11 17.39 -5.93
CA ALA A 56 12.30 17.41 -7.39
C ALA A 56 12.59 16.00 -7.96
N GLN A 57 13.37 15.19 -7.23
CA GLN A 57 13.66 13.81 -7.63
C GLN A 57 12.43 12.90 -7.56
N GLU A 58 11.59 13.05 -6.53
CA GLU A 58 10.33 12.32 -6.45
C GLU A 58 9.37 12.75 -7.56
N ALA A 59 9.32 14.05 -7.88
CA ALA A 59 8.49 14.56 -8.96
C ALA A 59 8.88 13.96 -10.33
N GLU A 60 10.18 13.83 -10.60
CA GLU A 60 10.70 13.17 -11.81
C GLU A 60 10.25 11.70 -11.88
N ARG A 61 10.40 10.94 -10.78
CA ARG A 61 9.99 9.53 -10.72
C ARG A 61 8.48 9.31 -10.85
N LEU A 62 7.70 10.32 -10.49
CA LEU A 62 6.23 10.27 -10.52
C LEU A 62 5.64 10.86 -11.81
N HIS A 63 6.47 11.28 -12.76
CA HIS A 63 6.04 11.86 -14.03
C HIS A 63 5.11 10.93 -14.80
N ASP A 64 5.42 9.64 -14.88
CA ASP A 64 4.58 8.63 -15.55
C ASP A 64 3.17 8.51 -14.95
N LEU A 65 2.99 8.89 -13.68
CA LEU A 65 1.69 8.81 -12.99
C LEU A 65 0.90 10.12 -13.05
N PHE A 66 1.57 11.24 -12.83
CA PHE A 66 0.90 12.52 -12.61
C PHE A 66 1.23 13.58 -13.67
N GLY A 67 2.15 13.27 -14.59
CA GLY A 67 2.69 14.21 -15.56
C GLY A 67 3.50 15.33 -14.91
N ASP A 68 3.61 16.43 -15.66
CA ASP A 68 4.34 17.63 -15.26
C ASP A 68 3.74 18.27 -13.99
N THR A 69 4.61 18.87 -13.18
CA THR A 69 4.24 19.41 -11.85
C THR A 69 3.24 20.57 -11.91
N ASP A 70 3.17 21.30 -13.03
CA ASP A 70 2.18 22.36 -13.27
C ASP A 70 0.75 21.80 -13.39
N ARG A 71 0.60 20.52 -13.74
CA ARG A 71 -0.69 19.82 -13.86
C ARG A 71 -1.14 19.14 -12.56
N TRP A 72 -0.33 19.14 -11.51
CA TRP A 72 -0.57 18.36 -10.30
C TRP A 72 -1.83 18.74 -9.53
N ALA A 73 -2.32 19.97 -9.65
CA ALA A 73 -3.61 20.37 -9.09
C ALA A 73 -4.77 19.49 -9.62
N ASP A 74 -4.64 19.02 -10.87
CA ASP A 74 -5.64 18.21 -11.56
C ASP A 74 -5.30 16.71 -11.60
N THR A 75 -4.04 16.32 -11.43
CA THR A 75 -3.61 14.91 -11.56
C THR A 75 -3.36 14.19 -10.24
N LEU A 76 -3.05 14.89 -9.13
CA LEU A 76 -2.86 14.28 -7.80
C LEU A 76 -4.19 13.91 -7.12
N LYS A 77 -4.98 13.04 -7.75
CA LYS A 77 -6.25 12.56 -7.20
C LYS A 77 -6.05 11.40 -6.22
N PRO A 78 -6.96 11.24 -5.23
CA PRO A 78 -6.96 10.06 -4.38
C PRO A 78 -7.03 8.76 -5.18
N LEU A 79 -6.19 7.79 -4.82
CA LEU A 79 -6.12 6.49 -5.47
C LEU A 79 -6.73 5.44 -4.55
N GLN A 80 -7.66 4.65 -5.08
CA GLN A 80 -8.14 3.46 -4.38
C GLN A 80 -7.00 2.45 -4.29
N PHE A 81 -6.64 2.02 -3.08
CA PHE A 81 -5.54 1.07 -2.88
C PHE A 81 -6.07 -0.34 -2.66
N THR A 82 -6.84 -0.56 -1.60
CA THR A 82 -7.39 -1.89 -1.30
C THR A 82 -8.65 -1.82 -0.45
N MET A 83 -9.33 -2.96 -0.31
CA MET A 83 -10.44 -3.15 0.61
C MET A 83 -10.19 -4.41 1.44
N LEU A 84 -10.27 -4.25 2.75
CA LEU A 84 -10.04 -5.30 3.73
C LEU A 84 -11.32 -5.64 4.47
N THR A 85 -11.41 -6.87 4.94
CA THR A 85 -12.44 -7.33 5.87
C THR A 85 -11.78 -7.90 7.11
N ALA A 86 -12.35 -7.62 8.28
CA ALA A 86 -11.86 -8.14 9.56
C ALA A 86 -13.03 -8.41 10.50
N MET A 87 -12.95 -9.52 11.23
CA MET A 87 -13.84 -9.80 12.35
C MET A 87 -13.15 -9.35 13.63
N VAL A 88 -13.62 -8.23 14.18
CA VAL A 88 -13.12 -7.72 15.47
C VAL A 88 -13.81 -8.49 16.59
N PRO A 89 -13.06 -9.13 17.49
CA PRO A 89 -13.64 -9.84 18.63
C PRO A 89 -14.26 -8.85 19.64
N GLY A 90 -15.13 -9.35 20.51
CA GLY A 90 -15.78 -8.53 21.53
C GLY A 90 -14.80 -7.88 22.51
N PHE A 91 -15.11 -6.65 22.92
CA PHE A 91 -14.27 -5.85 23.81
C PHE A 91 -15.10 -4.84 24.62
N THR A 92 -14.46 -4.24 25.62
CA THR A 92 -15.00 -3.13 26.41
C THR A 92 -13.95 -2.05 26.49
N GLY A 93 -14.33 -0.79 26.27
CA GLY A 93 -13.39 0.33 26.20
C GLY A 93 -12.62 0.35 24.88
N SER A 94 -11.55 -0.44 24.73
CA SER A 94 -10.73 -0.41 23.52
C SER A 94 -10.12 -1.78 23.16
N VAL A 95 -9.88 -2.00 21.87
CA VAL A 95 -9.16 -3.15 21.31
C VAL A 95 -8.19 -2.69 20.22
N THR A 96 -7.11 -3.43 20.01
CA THR A 96 -6.24 -3.25 18.85
C THR A 96 -6.40 -4.45 17.91
N GLN A 97 -6.75 -4.17 16.66
CA GLN A 97 -6.92 -5.14 15.58
C GLN A 97 -5.80 -4.96 14.56
N GLU A 98 -5.11 -6.04 14.21
CA GLU A 98 -4.18 -6.03 13.08
C GLU A 98 -4.96 -6.24 11.77
N LEU A 99 -4.68 -5.40 10.78
CA LEU A 99 -5.26 -5.44 9.44
C LEU A 99 -4.15 -5.77 8.44
N PRO A 100 -4.04 -7.02 7.96
CA PRO A 100 -3.09 -7.39 6.93
C PRO A 100 -3.43 -6.69 5.61
N VAL A 101 -2.45 -5.99 5.05
CA VAL A 101 -2.53 -5.30 3.77
C VAL A 101 -1.64 -6.04 2.77
N PRO A 102 -2.22 -6.96 1.98
CA PRO A 102 -1.49 -7.57 0.89
C PRO A 102 -1.13 -6.49 -0.14
N CYS A 103 0.08 -6.57 -0.67
CA CYS A 103 0.54 -5.67 -1.72
C CYS A 103 1.34 -6.45 -2.76
N THR A 104 1.67 -5.79 -3.85
CA THR A 104 2.48 -6.36 -4.92
C THR A 104 3.60 -5.40 -5.24
N TYR A 105 4.72 -5.95 -5.72
CA TYR A 105 5.81 -5.19 -6.28
C TYR A 105 5.81 -5.29 -7.81
N ASP A 106 4.66 -4.99 -8.40
CA ASP A 106 4.52 -4.83 -9.84
C ASP A 106 4.58 -3.34 -10.17
N LEU A 107 5.69 -2.94 -10.79
CA LEU A 107 5.92 -1.56 -11.21
C LEU A 107 4.96 -1.09 -12.30
N GLU A 108 4.06 -1.90 -12.85
CA GLU A 108 3.00 -1.41 -13.76
C GLU A 108 1.75 -0.92 -13.03
N ILE A 109 1.60 -1.25 -11.75
CA ILE A 109 0.43 -0.85 -10.96
C ILE A 109 0.65 0.54 -10.36
N ALA A 110 -0.36 1.40 -10.50
CA ALA A 110 -0.27 2.81 -10.09
C ALA A 110 0.13 3.01 -8.62
N SER A 111 -0.41 2.21 -7.69
CA SER A 111 -0.03 2.28 -6.27
C SER A 111 1.44 1.93 -6.04
N THR A 112 1.96 0.91 -6.73
CA THR A 112 3.37 0.51 -6.66
C THR A 112 4.28 1.55 -7.28
N LYS A 113 3.94 2.07 -8.48
CA LYS A 113 4.68 3.19 -9.12
C LYS A 113 4.76 4.37 -8.15
N TYR A 114 3.65 4.69 -7.49
CA TYR A 114 3.58 5.79 -6.54
C TYR A 114 4.51 5.52 -5.35
N PHE A 115 4.38 4.38 -4.66
CA PHE A 115 5.18 4.08 -3.48
C PHE A 115 6.68 3.95 -3.81
N ASN A 116 7.02 3.37 -4.95
CA ASN A 116 8.40 3.21 -5.43
C ASN A 116 9.04 4.56 -5.85
N GLY A 117 8.23 5.52 -6.29
CA GLY A 117 8.68 6.87 -6.60
C GLY A 117 9.12 7.68 -5.37
N LEU A 118 8.74 7.27 -4.16
CA LEU A 118 9.01 8.02 -2.93
C LEU A 118 10.38 7.71 -2.33
N THR A 119 11.04 8.75 -1.87
CA THR A 119 12.39 8.68 -1.30
C THR A 119 12.36 8.61 0.23
N ASP A 120 11.44 9.32 0.88
CA ASP A 120 11.30 9.31 2.34
C ASP A 120 9.90 9.79 2.79
N GLY A 121 9.77 10.01 4.09
CA GLY A 121 8.56 10.53 4.72
C GLY A 121 7.47 9.48 4.81
N VAL A 122 6.23 9.92 4.58
CA VAL A 122 5.04 9.09 4.73
C VAL A 122 4.19 9.08 3.46
N ILE A 123 3.54 7.95 3.21
CA ILE A 123 2.46 7.77 2.26
C ILE A 123 1.16 8.13 2.98
N PRO A 124 0.44 9.20 2.59
CA PRO A 124 -0.82 9.57 3.22
C PRO A 124 -1.90 8.55 2.87
N LEU A 125 -2.37 7.81 3.87
CA LEU A 125 -3.48 6.87 3.76
C LEU A 125 -4.74 7.44 4.42
N LEU A 126 -5.88 7.19 3.79
CA LEU A 126 -7.21 7.38 4.36
C LEU A 126 -7.90 6.03 4.48
N LEU A 127 -8.21 5.64 5.70
CA LEU A 127 -8.95 4.44 6.04
C LEU A 127 -10.42 4.81 6.22
N LEU A 128 -11.30 4.25 5.40
CA LEU A 128 -12.74 4.48 5.44
C LEU A 128 -13.41 3.22 5.98
N PHE A 129 -14.15 3.36 7.08
CA PHE A 129 -14.74 2.22 7.79
C PHE A 129 -16.22 2.06 7.47
N SER A 130 -16.66 0.80 7.33
CA SER A 130 -18.06 0.43 7.25
C SER A 130 -18.25 -0.97 7.84
N GLY A 131 -19.49 -1.40 8.05
CA GLY A 131 -19.77 -2.74 8.54
C GLY A 131 -20.84 -2.76 9.62
N THR A 132 -20.86 -3.84 10.38
CA THR A 132 -21.91 -4.12 11.37
C THR A 132 -21.31 -4.32 12.75
N VAL A 133 -21.82 -3.59 13.73
CA VAL A 133 -21.49 -3.73 15.15
C VAL A 133 -22.56 -4.58 15.81
N PHE A 134 -22.12 -5.62 16.51
CA PHE A 134 -22.95 -6.49 17.33
C PHE A 134 -22.66 -6.20 18.79
N GLY A 135 -23.70 -5.96 19.57
CA GLY A 135 -23.58 -5.77 21.01
C GLY A 135 -24.83 -6.25 21.72
N THR A 136 -24.80 -6.18 23.05
CA THR A 136 -25.93 -6.53 23.89
C THR A 136 -26.27 -5.35 24.80
N ARG A 137 -27.52 -4.91 24.76
CA ARG A 137 -28.04 -3.83 25.59
C ARG A 137 -29.29 -4.31 26.32
N ASP A 138 -29.31 -4.15 27.65
CA ASP A 138 -30.41 -4.59 28.52
C ASP A 138 -30.79 -6.08 28.30
N GLY A 139 -29.78 -6.93 28.08
CA GLY A 139 -29.94 -8.36 27.83
C GLY A 139 -30.50 -8.72 26.45
N ARG A 140 -30.61 -7.75 25.52
CA ARG A 140 -31.09 -7.95 24.15
C ARG A 140 -30.00 -7.67 23.13
N LEU A 141 -29.99 -8.46 22.07
CA LEU A 141 -29.12 -8.22 20.93
C LEU A 141 -29.42 -6.85 20.32
N ASN A 142 -28.36 -6.06 20.16
CA ASN A 142 -28.36 -4.79 19.45
C ASN A 142 -27.45 -4.92 18.21
N VAL A 143 -27.96 -4.50 17.07
CA VAL A 143 -27.24 -4.50 15.80
C VAL A 143 -27.32 -3.11 15.21
N GLN A 144 -26.18 -2.55 14.84
CA GLN A 144 -26.10 -1.26 14.18
C GLN A 144 -25.02 -1.25 13.10
N GLN A 145 -25.10 -0.29 12.18
CA GLN A 145 -24.06 -0.09 11.17
C GLN A 145 -22.98 0.85 11.69
N VAL A 146 -21.73 0.60 11.29
CA VAL A 146 -20.66 1.59 11.44
C VAL A 146 -21.01 2.79 10.55
N PRO A 147 -21.12 4.02 11.10
CA PRO A 147 -21.43 5.20 10.29
C PRO A 147 -20.37 5.44 9.21
N TRP A 148 -20.80 5.86 8.03
CA TRP A 148 -19.92 6.11 6.89
C TRP A 148 -18.94 7.27 7.11
N SER A 149 -19.23 8.13 8.09
CA SER A 149 -18.35 9.21 8.54
C SER A 149 -17.17 8.74 9.38
N LYS A 150 -17.10 7.44 9.73
CA LYS A 150 -15.97 6.89 10.48
C LYS A 150 -14.80 6.64 9.53
N GLU A 151 -13.75 7.43 9.73
CA GLU A 151 -12.51 7.35 8.98
C GLU A 151 -11.31 7.62 9.89
N ALA A 152 -10.12 7.24 9.43
CA ALA A 152 -8.85 7.55 10.05
C ALA A 152 -7.80 7.91 9.00
N SER A 153 -7.05 8.98 9.23
CA SER A 153 -5.86 9.30 8.44
C SER A 153 -4.63 8.64 9.06
N PHE A 154 -3.74 8.11 8.22
CA PHE A 154 -2.51 7.49 8.67
C PHE A 154 -1.35 7.75 7.70
N GLY A 155 -0.21 8.19 8.22
CA GLY A 155 1.00 8.33 7.41
C GLY A 155 1.81 7.05 7.43
N LEU A 156 1.63 6.17 6.44
CA LEU A 156 2.43 4.95 6.31
C LEU A 156 3.89 5.33 6.03
N PRO A 157 4.86 4.98 6.88
CA PRO A 157 6.26 5.31 6.62
C PRO A 157 6.75 4.66 5.33
N VAL A 158 7.43 5.42 4.47
CA VAL A 158 8.03 4.89 3.23
C VAL A 158 9.04 3.78 3.55
N SER A 159 9.67 3.81 4.73
CA SER A 159 10.56 2.75 5.21
C SER A 159 9.85 1.41 5.40
N VAL A 160 8.59 1.39 5.84
CA VAL A 160 7.81 0.14 6.00
C VAL A 160 7.53 -0.48 4.63
N TRP A 161 7.15 0.34 3.64
CA TRP A 161 6.99 -0.11 2.26
C TRP A 161 8.29 -0.71 1.70
N ARG A 162 9.42 -0.01 1.88
CA ARG A 162 10.73 -0.50 1.42
C ARG A 162 11.09 -1.81 2.08
N GLU A 163 10.93 -1.92 3.39
CA GLU A 163 11.17 -3.17 4.11
C GLU A 163 10.31 -4.31 3.54
N THR A 164 9.02 -4.08 3.29
CA THR A 164 8.13 -5.06 2.66
C THR A 164 8.65 -5.54 1.30
N VAL A 165 9.13 -4.62 0.45
CA VAL A 165 9.71 -4.95 -0.86
C VAL A 165 11.04 -5.70 -0.69
N ASP A 166 11.97 -5.18 0.10
CA ASP A 166 13.33 -5.72 0.27
C ASP A 166 13.33 -7.13 0.88
N LEU A 167 12.35 -7.44 1.74
CA LEU A 167 12.16 -8.80 2.28
C LEU A 167 11.89 -9.84 1.18
N HIS A 168 11.26 -9.43 0.08
CA HIS A 168 10.83 -10.32 -1.01
C HIS A 168 11.68 -10.16 -2.28
N PHE A 169 12.26 -8.98 -2.51
CA PHE A 169 13.03 -8.62 -3.69
C PHE A 169 14.35 -7.90 -3.30
N PRO A 170 15.23 -8.54 -2.52
CA PRO A 170 16.43 -7.89 -2.01
C PRO A 170 17.36 -7.50 -3.16
N ASN A 171 17.66 -6.20 -3.29
CA ASN A 171 18.47 -5.63 -4.37
C ASN A 171 18.01 -6.03 -5.78
N ARG A 172 16.70 -6.28 -5.96
CA ARG A 172 16.11 -6.69 -7.23
C ARG A 172 14.92 -5.81 -7.57
N ALA A 173 14.79 -5.47 -8.84
CA ALA A 173 13.63 -4.79 -9.38
C ALA A 173 12.78 -5.77 -10.21
N TRP A 174 11.47 -5.50 -10.28
CA TRP A 174 10.58 -6.16 -11.22
C TRP A 174 10.54 -5.37 -12.53
N LEU A 175 10.76 -6.05 -13.67
CA LEU A 175 10.65 -5.46 -15.00
C LEU A 175 9.66 -6.28 -15.83
N SER A 176 8.53 -5.66 -16.18
CA SER A 176 7.58 -6.25 -17.11
C SER A 176 7.94 -5.86 -18.54
N VAL A 177 7.98 -6.84 -19.44
CA VAL A 177 8.23 -6.62 -20.87
C VAL A 177 7.29 -7.50 -21.70
N HIS A 178 7.06 -7.11 -22.95
CA HIS A 178 6.36 -7.97 -23.90
C HIS A 178 7.12 -9.28 -24.10
N ARG A 179 6.36 -10.37 -24.37
CA ARG A 179 6.94 -11.70 -24.60
C ARG A 179 7.94 -11.70 -25.75
N GLU A 180 7.66 -10.98 -26.83
CA GLU A 180 8.58 -10.86 -27.97
C GLU A 180 9.90 -10.17 -27.59
N THR A 181 9.84 -9.15 -26.72
CA THR A 181 11.02 -8.50 -26.14
C THR A 181 11.80 -9.49 -25.30
N LEU A 182 11.13 -10.26 -24.43
CA LEU A 182 11.79 -11.31 -23.64
C LEU A 182 12.48 -12.35 -24.53
N ASP A 183 11.83 -12.82 -25.60
CA ASP A 183 12.41 -13.77 -26.55
C ASP A 183 13.63 -13.19 -27.30
N ALA A 184 13.61 -11.89 -27.61
CA ALA A 184 14.75 -11.19 -28.18
C ALA A 184 15.91 -11.09 -27.18
N LEU A 185 15.62 -10.73 -25.92
CA LEU A 185 16.59 -10.68 -24.83
C LEU A 185 17.19 -12.07 -24.55
N GLN A 186 16.40 -13.14 -24.58
CA GLN A 186 16.87 -14.53 -24.45
C GLN A 186 17.86 -14.90 -25.56
N ARG A 187 17.52 -14.58 -26.82
CA ARG A 187 18.42 -14.82 -27.97
C ARG A 187 19.73 -14.05 -27.84
N PHE A 188 19.67 -12.79 -27.43
CA PHE A 188 20.85 -11.96 -27.19
C PHE A 188 21.73 -12.54 -26.08
N LYS A 189 21.13 -12.89 -24.93
CA LYS A 189 21.82 -13.52 -23.79
C LYS A 189 22.60 -14.77 -24.23
N SER A 190 21.93 -15.67 -24.95
CA SER A 190 22.53 -16.92 -25.45
C SER A 190 23.67 -16.67 -26.45
N SER A 191 23.48 -15.75 -27.40
CA SER A 191 24.47 -15.46 -28.44
C SER A 191 25.75 -14.82 -27.89
N ASN A 192 25.66 -14.12 -26.76
CA ASN A 192 26.80 -13.48 -26.10
C ASN A 192 27.29 -14.28 -24.88
N ALA A 193 26.81 -15.52 -24.68
CA ALA A 193 27.17 -16.39 -23.57
C ALA A 193 27.01 -15.75 -22.17
N LEU A 194 26.00 -14.90 -21.99
CA LEU A 194 25.74 -14.18 -20.73
C LEU A 194 24.95 -15.06 -19.76
N THR A 195 25.33 -15.06 -18.49
CA THR A 195 24.78 -15.99 -17.47
C THR A 195 23.56 -15.42 -16.74
N THR A 196 23.47 -14.10 -16.61
CA THR A 196 22.40 -13.42 -15.86
C THR A 196 21.62 -12.44 -16.73
N TRP A 197 20.42 -12.06 -16.25
CA TRP A 197 19.63 -11.00 -16.89
C TRP A 197 20.27 -9.63 -16.69
N ASP A 198 20.84 -9.36 -15.53
CA ASP A 198 21.60 -8.13 -15.26
C ASP A 198 22.74 -7.96 -16.28
N SER A 199 23.58 -8.98 -16.48
CA SER A 199 24.65 -8.91 -17.49
C SER A 199 24.11 -8.71 -18.91
N THR A 200 22.92 -9.24 -19.21
CA THR A 200 22.25 -9.05 -20.50
C THR A 200 21.84 -7.60 -20.71
N LEU A 201 21.25 -6.98 -19.69
CA LEU A 201 20.82 -5.59 -19.73
C LEU A 201 22.01 -4.62 -19.73
N THR A 202 23.02 -4.84 -18.88
CA THR A 202 24.26 -4.04 -18.85
C THR A 202 24.95 -4.05 -20.21
N ALA A 203 25.14 -5.22 -20.82
CA ALA A 203 25.77 -5.32 -22.15
C ALA A 203 24.97 -4.62 -23.27
N LEU A 204 23.64 -4.47 -23.11
CA LEU A 204 22.82 -3.69 -24.03
C LEU A 204 22.98 -2.18 -23.80
N LEU A 205 23.04 -1.74 -22.55
CA LEU A 205 23.25 -0.35 -22.18
C LEU A 205 24.63 0.14 -22.64
N ASP A 206 25.68 -0.62 -22.36
CA ASP A 206 27.06 -0.29 -22.77
C ASP A 206 27.18 -0.09 -24.29
N ARG A 207 26.53 -0.97 -25.08
CA ARG A 207 26.50 -0.86 -26.55
C ARG A 207 25.80 0.39 -27.09
N ILE A 208 24.85 0.94 -26.33
CA ILE A 208 24.16 2.18 -26.70
C ILE A 208 25.06 3.38 -26.38
N GLU A 209 25.71 3.38 -25.20
CA GLU A 209 26.65 4.42 -24.80
C GLU A 209 27.84 4.52 -25.79
N GLU A 210 28.41 3.38 -26.21
CA GLU A 210 29.47 3.32 -27.23
C GLU A 210 29.04 3.87 -28.60
N ARG A 211 27.74 3.83 -28.94
CA ARG A 211 27.21 4.36 -30.21
C ARG A 211 26.92 5.85 -30.17
N GLN A 212 26.77 6.41 -28.98
CA GLN A 212 26.50 7.84 -28.77
C GLN A 212 27.77 8.67 -28.56
N ALA A 213 28.90 8.01 -28.26
CA ALA A 213 30.24 8.60 -28.19
C ALA A 213 30.90 8.72 -29.57
#